data_AF-D2RFP9-F1
#
_entry.id   AF-D2RFP9-F1
#
_cell.length_a   1.000
_cell.length_b   1.000
_cell.length_c   1.000
_cell.angle_alpha   90.00
_cell.angle_beta   90.00
_cell.angle_gamma   90.00
#
_symmetry.space_group_name_H-M   'P 1'
#
loop_
_entity.id
_entity.type
_entity.pdbx_description
1 polymer ?
#
loop_
_entity_poly.entity_id
_entity_poly.type
_entity_poly.pdbx_seq_one_letter_code
_entity_poly.pdbx_strand_id
1 'polypeptide(L)'
;MERVEEYLEAILDIQEKEKRVVRTSDIAKRLNVKPSSVTEMFIKLKDMGYVDYVPYRGVVLTEDGRRIAEKIKRYYKIFEKFFKFLGVDEEKAKELSCELEHHADEKVVERICTIISSVCDICDECKFEELPLSEAGKGKYVVLIAPKSAKDLIKVGDRIEVIENNDTIKIKVGEEIFELSKDFGKKIIVRKA
;
A
#
# COMPACT_ATOMS: atom_id res chain seq x y z
N MET A 1 -4.77 9.35 -16.77
CA MET A 1 -3.83 8.22 -16.94
C MET A 1 -4.49 6.95 -16.43
N GLU A 2 -5.25 7.04 -15.34
CA GLU A 2 -6.30 6.11 -14.87
C GLU A 2 -6.79 5.06 -15.88
N ARG A 3 -7.51 5.43 -16.96
CA ARG A 3 -8.00 4.43 -17.93
C ARG A 3 -6.93 3.55 -18.61
N VAL A 4 -5.68 4.00 -18.71
CA VAL A 4 -4.58 3.16 -19.20
C VAL A 4 -4.21 2.14 -18.12
N GLU A 5 -4.12 2.58 -16.87
CA GLU A 5 -3.76 1.77 -15.72
C GLU A 5 -4.84 0.72 -15.39
N GLU A 6 -6.13 1.08 -15.44
CA GLU A 6 -7.26 0.14 -15.30
C GLU A 6 -7.17 -1.03 -16.28
N TYR A 7 -6.76 -0.75 -17.52
CA TYR A 7 -6.60 -1.78 -18.54
C TYR A 7 -5.39 -2.66 -18.25
N LEU A 8 -4.26 -2.07 -17.85
CA LEU A 8 -3.05 -2.83 -17.51
C LEU A 8 -3.30 -3.76 -16.31
N GLU A 9 -4.00 -3.27 -15.28
CA GLU A 9 -4.38 -4.08 -14.12
C GLU A 9 -5.34 -5.21 -14.50
N ALA A 10 -6.38 -4.91 -15.28
CA ALA A 10 -7.32 -5.93 -15.74
C ALA A 10 -6.64 -7.02 -16.60
N ILE A 11 -5.67 -6.64 -17.44
CA ILE A 11 -4.87 -7.61 -18.20
C ILE A 11 -4.02 -8.45 -17.23
N LEU A 12 -3.34 -7.83 -16.27
CA LEU A 12 -2.51 -8.53 -15.27
C LEU A 12 -3.33 -9.56 -14.51
N ASP A 13 -4.48 -9.17 -13.95
CA ASP A 13 -5.37 -10.04 -13.19
C ASP A 13 -5.79 -11.29 -13.97
N ILE A 14 -6.17 -11.12 -15.22
CA ILE A 14 -6.60 -12.24 -16.07
C ILE A 14 -5.41 -13.12 -16.44
N GLN A 15 -4.24 -12.54 -16.78
CA GLN A 15 -3.04 -13.32 -17.08
C GLN A 15 -2.58 -14.13 -15.88
N GLU A 16 -2.60 -13.56 -14.67
CA GLU A 16 -2.19 -14.22 -13.44
C GLU A 16 -3.13 -15.38 -13.08
N LYS A 17 -4.44 -15.16 -13.22
CA LYS A 17 -5.47 -16.12 -12.85
C LYS A 17 -5.61 -17.26 -13.86
N GLU A 18 -5.62 -16.94 -15.14
CA GLU A 18 -5.96 -17.89 -16.21
C GLU A 18 -4.73 -18.42 -16.96
N LYS A 19 -3.53 -17.87 -16.70
CA LYS A 19 -2.25 -18.27 -17.31
C LYS A 19 -2.32 -18.34 -18.85
N ARG A 20 -3.02 -17.40 -19.48
CA ARG A 20 -3.21 -17.31 -20.94
C ARG A 20 -3.19 -15.88 -21.46
N VAL A 21 -3.14 -15.74 -22.78
CA VAL A 21 -3.35 -14.48 -23.50
C VAL A 21 -4.76 -13.95 -23.22
N VAL A 22 -4.88 -12.64 -22.97
CA VAL A 22 -6.15 -11.98 -22.65
C VAL A 22 -6.85 -11.57 -23.94
N ARG A 23 -8.15 -11.89 -24.06
CA ARG A 23 -8.96 -11.54 -25.24
C ARG A 23 -9.66 -10.22 -25.02
N THR A 24 -10.00 -9.55 -26.12
CA THR A 24 -10.80 -8.32 -26.12
C THR A 24 -12.13 -8.48 -25.36
N SER A 25 -12.78 -9.65 -25.50
CA SER A 25 -14.03 -9.98 -24.80
C SER A 25 -13.86 -10.05 -23.28
N ASP A 26 -12.69 -10.47 -22.80
CA ASP A 26 -12.42 -10.62 -21.38
C ASP A 26 -12.35 -9.23 -20.72
N ILE A 27 -11.61 -8.30 -21.34
CA ILE A 27 -11.51 -6.91 -20.87
C ILE A 27 -12.82 -6.15 -21.04
N ALA A 28 -13.52 -6.33 -22.16
CA ALA A 28 -14.82 -5.70 -22.40
C ALA A 28 -15.83 -6.05 -21.29
N LYS A 29 -15.85 -7.34 -20.90
CA LYS A 29 -16.69 -7.82 -19.79
C LYS A 29 -16.20 -7.30 -18.44
N ARG A 30 -14.88 -7.36 -18.17
CA ARG A 30 -14.29 -6.98 -16.86
C ARG A 30 -14.48 -5.50 -16.54
N LEU A 31 -14.30 -4.64 -17.54
CA LEU A 31 -14.38 -3.18 -17.39
C LEU A 31 -15.74 -2.61 -17.82
N ASN A 32 -16.69 -3.46 -18.24
CA ASN A 32 -18.02 -3.06 -18.71
C ASN A 32 -17.98 -2.00 -19.83
N VAL A 33 -17.17 -2.27 -20.86
CA VAL A 33 -16.96 -1.37 -22.01
C VAL A 33 -17.20 -2.10 -23.33
N LYS A 34 -17.37 -1.35 -24.43
CA LYS A 34 -17.56 -1.94 -25.76
C LYS A 34 -16.26 -2.62 -26.26
N PRO A 35 -16.33 -3.76 -26.97
CA PRO A 35 -15.15 -4.41 -27.55
C PRO A 35 -14.33 -3.51 -28.51
N SER A 36 -15.00 -2.58 -29.20
CA SER A 36 -14.33 -1.60 -30.05
C SER A 36 -13.41 -0.68 -29.24
N SER A 37 -13.89 -0.16 -28.10
CA SER A 37 -13.10 0.67 -27.18
C SER A 37 -11.91 -0.08 -26.59
N VAL A 38 -12.06 -1.37 -26.33
CA VAL A 38 -10.94 -2.22 -25.89
C VAL A 38 -9.89 -2.35 -26.97
N THR A 39 -10.32 -2.57 -28.22
CA THR A 39 -9.39 -2.69 -29.36
C THR A 39 -8.62 -1.39 -29.58
N GLU A 40 -9.29 -0.25 -29.54
CA GLU A 40 -8.66 1.08 -29.60
C GLU A 40 -7.63 1.27 -28.47
N MET A 41 -7.98 0.87 -27.24
CA MET A 41 -7.06 0.96 -26.11
C MET A 41 -5.87 0.01 -26.25
N PHE A 42 -6.06 -1.22 -26.73
CA PHE A 42 -4.95 -2.15 -26.96
C PHE A 42 -3.96 -1.62 -27.99
N ILE A 43 -4.44 -0.99 -29.07
CA ILE A 43 -3.58 -0.33 -30.05
C ILE A 43 -2.78 0.79 -29.37
N LYS A 44 -3.46 1.65 -28.61
CA LYS A 44 -2.81 2.73 -27.87
C LYS A 44 -1.74 2.22 -26.88
N LEU A 45 -2.05 1.20 -26.10
CA LEU A 45 -1.12 0.60 -25.14
C LEU A 45 0.09 -0.03 -25.84
N LYS A 46 -0.12 -0.62 -27.02
CA LYS A 46 0.96 -1.17 -27.85
C LYS A 46 1.87 -0.04 -28.35
N ASP A 47 1.30 1.05 -28.83
CA ASP A 47 2.05 2.22 -29.30
C ASP A 47 2.86 2.88 -28.15
N MET A 48 2.37 2.76 -26.91
CA MET A 48 3.08 3.17 -25.69
C MET A 48 4.14 2.15 -25.22
N GLY A 49 4.23 0.98 -25.85
CA GLY A 49 5.18 -0.08 -25.49
C GLY A 49 4.78 -0.89 -24.24
N TYR A 50 3.53 -0.80 -23.77
CA TYR A 50 3.09 -1.48 -22.54
C TYR A 50 2.50 -2.87 -22.79
N VAL A 51 2.02 -3.16 -24.00
CA VAL A 51 1.46 -4.46 -24.33
C VAL A 51 1.90 -4.97 -25.70
N ASP A 52 1.97 -6.29 -25.83
CA ASP A 52 2.03 -6.96 -27.11
C ASP A 52 0.62 -7.36 -27.54
N TYR A 53 0.02 -6.53 -28.38
CA TYR A 53 -1.30 -6.78 -28.96
C TYR A 53 -1.19 -7.34 -30.38
N VAL A 54 -1.86 -8.48 -30.61
CA VAL A 54 -2.03 -9.10 -31.93
C VAL A 54 -3.52 -9.23 -32.26
N PRO A 55 -3.99 -8.63 -33.37
CA PRO A 55 -5.38 -8.75 -33.81
C PRO A 55 -5.86 -10.20 -33.82
N TYR A 56 -7.09 -10.42 -33.35
CA TYR A 56 -7.75 -11.73 -33.20
C TYR A 56 -7.08 -12.73 -32.23
N ARG A 57 -5.85 -12.49 -31.77
CA ARG A 57 -5.14 -13.36 -30.82
C ARG A 57 -5.24 -12.87 -29.38
N GLY A 58 -5.26 -11.55 -29.19
CA GLY A 58 -5.38 -10.93 -27.87
C GLY A 58 -4.12 -10.16 -27.47
N VAL A 59 -3.97 -9.94 -26.17
CA VAL A 59 -2.96 -9.06 -25.59
C VAL A 59 -2.22 -9.74 -24.43
N VAL A 60 -0.94 -9.42 -24.30
CA VAL A 60 -0.12 -9.72 -23.11
C VAL A 60 0.63 -8.47 -22.67
N LEU A 61 0.86 -8.33 -21.37
CA LEU A 61 1.71 -7.27 -20.85
C LEU A 61 3.16 -7.48 -21.30
N THR A 62 3.81 -6.38 -21.68
CA THR A 62 5.27 -6.29 -21.69
C THR A 62 5.78 -6.16 -20.25
N GLU A 63 7.09 -6.19 -20.06
CA GLU A 63 7.69 -5.96 -18.74
C GLU A 63 7.35 -4.56 -18.17
N ASP A 64 7.39 -3.52 -19.00
CA ASP A 64 7.03 -2.17 -18.56
C ASP A 64 5.54 -2.05 -18.22
N GLY A 65 4.66 -2.65 -19.02
CA GLY A 65 3.24 -2.69 -18.73
C GLY A 65 2.94 -3.45 -17.43
N ARG A 66 3.61 -4.59 -17.20
CA ARG A 66 3.50 -5.36 -15.98
C ARG A 66 3.95 -4.56 -14.76
N ARG A 67 5.10 -3.89 -14.83
CA ARG A 67 5.60 -3.06 -13.73
C ARG A 67 4.61 -1.97 -13.32
N ILE A 68 3.92 -1.34 -14.28
CA ILE A 68 2.89 -0.35 -14.00
C ILE A 68 1.66 -1.02 -13.35
N ALA A 69 1.16 -2.13 -13.92
CA ALA A 69 0.01 -2.85 -13.39
C ALA A 69 0.26 -3.32 -11.93
N GLU A 70 1.41 -3.92 -11.66
CA GLU A 70 1.80 -4.39 -10.33
C GLU A 70 1.95 -3.23 -9.33
N LYS A 71 2.46 -2.07 -9.78
CA LYS A 71 2.55 -0.87 -8.96
C LYS A 71 1.16 -0.40 -8.51
N ILE A 72 0.20 -0.31 -9.43
CA ILE A 72 -1.16 0.12 -9.13
C ILE A 72 -1.87 -0.90 -8.22
N LYS A 73 -1.77 -2.19 -8.56
CA LYS A 73 -2.31 -3.26 -7.71
C LYS A 73 -1.69 -3.28 -6.31
N ARG A 74 -0.42 -2.89 -6.18
CA ARG A 74 0.22 -2.70 -4.87
C ARG A 74 -0.36 -1.48 -4.14
N TYR A 75 -0.66 -0.40 -4.84
CA TYR A 75 -1.27 0.80 -4.24
C TYR A 75 -2.67 0.49 -3.71
N TYR A 76 -3.49 -0.20 -4.49
CA TYR A 76 -4.78 -0.74 -4.06
C TYR A 76 -4.69 -1.44 -2.71
N LYS A 77 -3.81 -2.46 -2.63
CA LYS A 77 -3.66 -3.28 -1.43
C LYS A 77 -3.18 -2.48 -0.22
N ILE A 78 -2.26 -1.53 -0.44
CA ILE A 78 -1.76 -0.66 0.64
C ILE A 78 -2.89 0.22 1.18
N PHE A 79 -3.68 0.84 0.30
CA PHE A 79 -4.83 1.63 0.73
C PHE A 79 -5.88 0.77 1.42
N GLU A 80 -6.22 -0.40 0.88
CA GLU A 80 -7.23 -1.28 1.46
C GLU A 80 -6.82 -1.69 2.88
N LYS A 81 -5.55 -2.10 3.05
CA LYS A 81 -5.01 -2.47 4.36
C LYS A 81 -4.95 -1.28 5.31
N PHE A 82 -4.60 -0.10 4.83
CA PHE A 82 -4.60 1.13 5.63
C PHE A 82 -5.99 1.52 6.11
N PHE A 83 -7.00 1.50 5.26
CA PHE A 83 -8.37 1.79 5.67
C PHE A 83 -8.89 0.78 6.68
N LYS A 84 -8.60 -0.51 6.49
CA LYS A 84 -8.91 -1.56 7.48
C LYS A 84 -8.17 -1.32 8.81
N PHE A 85 -6.91 -0.89 8.76
CA PHE A 85 -6.14 -0.51 9.96
C PHE A 85 -6.79 0.66 10.71
N LEU A 86 -7.43 1.59 10.00
CA LEU A 86 -8.22 2.67 10.60
C LEU A 86 -9.60 2.22 11.11
N GLY A 87 -9.98 0.96 10.90
CA GLY A 87 -11.29 0.42 11.30
C GLY A 87 -12.42 0.71 10.31
N VAL A 88 -12.11 1.10 9.07
CA VAL A 88 -13.09 1.20 7.99
C VAL A 88 -13.53 -0.22 7.58
N ASP A 89 -14.82 -0.39 7.30
CA ASP A 89 -15.36 -1.66 6.85
C ASP A 89 -14.78 -2.10 5.50
N GLU A 90 -14.87 -3.40 5.21
CA GLU A 90 -14.20 -3.99 4.05
C GLU A 90 -14.73 -3.47 2.71
N GLU A 91 -16.05 -3.27 2.56
CA GLU A 91 -16.60 -2.78 1.29
C GLU A 91 -16.16 -1.35 1.03
N LYS A 92 -16.26 -0.48 2.05
CA LYS A 92 -15.85 0.91 1.90
C LYS A 92 -14.34 1.06 1.71
N ALA A 93 -13.54 0.23 2.38
CA ALA A 93 -12.09 0.21 2.18
C ALA A 93 -11.72 -0.12 0.73
N LYS A 94 -12.39 -1.09 0.11
CA LYS A 94 -12.17 -1.46 -1.31
C LYS A 94 -12.58 -0.32 -2.25
N GLU A 95 -13.77 0.26 -2.06
CA GLU A 95 -14.26 1.38 -2.85
C GLU A 95 -13.28 2.56 -2.85
N LEU A 96 -12.86 3.01 -1.66
CA LEU A 96 -11.92 4.12 -1.52
C LEU A 96 -10.53 3.80 -2.09
N SER A 97 -10.12 2.53 -2.04
CA SER A 97 -8.82 2.12 -2.59
C SER A 97 -8.81 2.18 -4.10
N CYS A 98 -9.88 1.72 -4.77
CA CYS A 98 -10.04 1.85 -6.22
C CYS A 98 -9.98 3.32 -6.67
N GLU A 99 -10.62 4.23 -5.92
CA GLU A 99 -10.62 5.66 -6.30
C GLU A 99 -9.21 6.30 -6.18
N LEU A 100 -8.41 5.85 -5.21
CA LEU A 100 -7.14 6.51 -4.86
C LEU A 100 -5.92 5.92 -5.57
N GLU A 101 -5.95 4.65 -5.97
CA GLU A 101 -4.77 3.93 -6.49
C GLU A 101 -4.14 4.60 -7.72
N HIS A 102 -4.96 5.21 -8.59
CA HIS A 102 -4.54 5.88 -9.82
C HIS A 102 -4.14 7.36 -9.61
N HIS A 103 -4.41 7.91 -8.43
CA HIS A 103 -4.27 9.34 -8.13
C HIS A 103 -3.17 9.62 -7.10
N ALA A 104 -2.67 8.59 -6.43
CA ALA A 104 -1.73 8.74 -5.34
C ALA A 104 -0.28 8.93 -5.79
N ASP A 105 0.39 9.90 -5.16
CA ASP A 105 1.85 10.03 -5.27
C ASP A 105 2.56 8.88 -4.55
N GLU A 106 3.62 8.38 -5.17
CA GLU A 106 4.37 7.23 -4.65
C GLU A 106 4.92 7.46 -3.25
N LYS A 107 5.38 8.67 -2.93
CA LYS A 107 5.91 8.97 -1.59
C LYS A 107 4.83 8.90 -0.53
N VAL A 108 3.60 9.27 -0.88
CA VAL A 108 2.45 9.16 0.03
C VAL A 108 2.14 7.70 0.29
N VAL A 109 2.06 6.87 -0.75
CA VAL A 109 1.79 5.44 -0.60
C VAL A 109 2.89 4.75 0.20
N GLU A 110 4.16 5.09 -0.03
CA GLU A 110 5.27 4.56 0.77
C GLU A 110 5.16 4.95 2.25
N ARG A 111 4.78 6.20 2.56
CA ARG A 111 4.56 6.62 3.95
C ARG A 111 3.42 5.87 4.61
N ILE A 112 2.33 5.62 3.88
CA ILE A 112 1.22 4.81 4.38
C ILE A 112 1.69 3.37 4.62
N CYS A 113 2.45 2.79 3.68
CA CYS A 113 3.02 1.45 3.81
C CYS A 113 3.87 1.31 5.07
N THR A 114 4.67 2.33 5.42
CA THR A 114 5.43 2.39 6.67
C THR A 114 4.54 2.39 7.93
N ILE A 115 3.35 2.98 7.88
CA ILE A 115 2.45 3.01 9.05
C ILE A 115 1.87 1.63 9.33
N ILE A 116 1.55 0.89 8.26
CA ILE A 116 0.89 -0.42 8.35
C ILE A 116 1.87 -1.60 8.35
N SER A 117 3.19 -1.36 8.32
CA SER A 117 4.18 -2.42 8.09
C SER A 117 4.12 -3.55 9.12
N SER A 118 3.76 -3.27 10.37
CA SER A 118 3.63 -4.30 11.41
C SER A 118 2.46 -5.27 11.21
N VAL A 119 1.46 -4.89 10.40
CA VAL A 119 0.25 -5.69 10.12
C VAL A 119 0.08 -5.99 8.62
N CYS A 120 1.12 -5.76 7.83
CA CYS A 120 1.12 -5.89 6.37
C CYS A 120 1.46 -7.32 5.94
N ASP A 121 0.70 -7.84 4.97
CA ASP A 121 0.84 -9.17 4.35
C ASP A 121 0.95 -9.07 2.81
N ILE A 122 1.34 -7.90 2.29
CA ILE A 122 1.32 -7.59 0.85
C ILE A 122 2.58 -8.08 0.13
N CYS A 123 3.74 -8.03 0.80
CA CYS A 123 5.05 -8.34 0.22
C CYS A 123 5.64 -9.58 0.89
N ASP A 124 6.31 -10.43 0.11
CA ASP A 124 7.03 -11.59 0.66
C ASP A 124 8.20 -11.15 1.57
N GLU A 125 8.87 -10.06 1.20
CA GLU A 125 9.92 -9.41 1.97
C GLU A 125 9.57 -7.93 2.20
N CYS A 126 9.42 -7.54 3.46
CA CYS A 126 9.13 -6.15 3.82
C CYS A 126 10.43 -5.38 4.10
N LYS A 127 10.62 -4.23 3.44
CA LYS A 127 11.75 -3.32 3.71
C LYS A 127 11.54 -2.39 4.91
N PHE A 128 10.35 -2.43 5.51
CA PHE A 128 9.93 -1.57 6.60
C PHE A 128 9.85 -2.38 7.89
N GLU A 129 10.53 -1.89 8.93
CA GLU A 129 10.59 -2.48 10.27
C GLU A 129 9.91 -1.56 11.31
N GLU A 130 9.14 -0.60 10.82
CA GLU A 130 8.34 0.30 11.64
C GLU A 130 7.18 -0.44 12.31
N LEU A 131 6.91 -0.06 13.55
CA LEU A 131 5.87 -0.68 14.36
C LEU A 131 5.26 0.31 15.35
N PRO A 132 4.03 0.06 15.82
CA PRO A 132 3.46 0.78 16.95
C PRO A 132 4.36 0.65 18.18
N LEU A 133 4.52 1.73 18.94
CA LEU A 133 5.28 1.72 20.21
C LEU A 133 4.68 0.70 21.19
N SER A 134 3.38 0.43 21.11
CA SER A 134 2.71 -0.62 21.88
C SER A 134 3.23 -2.03 21.62
N GLU A 135 3.88 -2.28 20.48
CA GLU A 135 4.43 -3.57 20.09
C GLU A 135 5.98 -3.59 20.18
N ALA A 136 6.60 -2.46 20.50
CA ALA A 136 8.05 -2.36 20.59
C ALA A 136 8.62 -3.12 21.79
N GLY A 137 9.57 -4.02 21.53
CA GLY A 137 10.36 -4.66 22.58
C GLY A 137 11.31 -3.68 23.28
N LYS A 138 12.04 -4.18 24.28
CA LYS A 138 13.07 -3.38 24.95
C LYS A 138 14.17 -2.98 23.97
N GLY A 139 14.57 -1.71 23.97
CA GLY A 139 15.63 -1.21 23.09
C GLY A 139 15.50 0.26 22.73
N LYS A 140 16.35 0.72 21.82
CA LYS A 140 16.36 2.11 21.34
C LYS A 140 15.61 2.25 20.03
N TYR A 141 14.87 3.34 19.91
CA TYR A 141 13.98 3.61 18.80
C TYR A 141 14.02 5.07 18.38
N VAL A 142 13.67 5.36 17.13
CA VAL A 142 13.38 6.69 16.62
C VAL A 142 11.87 6.84 16.43
N VAL A 143 11.30 7.92 16.94
CA VAL A 143 9.88 8.25 16.78
C VAL A 143 9.64 8.78 15.36
N LEU A 144 8.72 8.16 14.63
CA LEU A 144 8.36 8.55 13.27
C LEU A 144 7.02 9.25 13.19
N ILE A 145 6.07 8.82 14.02
CA ILE A 145 4.74 9.44 14.14
C ILE A 145 4.39 9.51 15.62
N ALA A 146 3.86 10.66 16.04
CA ALA A 146 3.33 10.86 17.38
C ALA A 146 2.11 11.79 17.31
N PRO A 147 1.06 11.54 18.11
CA PRO A 147 -0.10 12.42 18.16
C PRO A 147 0.27 13.77 18.79
N LYS A 148 -0.45 14.84 18.46
CA LYS A 148 -0.22 16.18 19.05
C LYS A 148 -0.28 16.18 20.58
N SER A 149 -1.06 15.29 21.19
CA SER A 149 -1.13 15.11 22.64
C SER A 149 0.18 14.58 23.26
N ALA A 150 1.08 14.00 22.46
CA ALA A 150 2.39 13.56 22.90
C ALA A 150 3.46 14.65 22.80
N LYS A 151 3.15 15.86 22.31
CA LYS A 151 4.15 16.89 21.96
C LYS A 151 5.09 17.31 23.10
N ASP A 152 4.60 17.23 24.34
CA ASP A 152 5.33 17.63 25.55
C ASP A 152 6.18 16.48 26.09
N LEU A 153 6.01 15.27 25.53
CA LEU A 153 6.66 14.02 25.89
C LEU A 153 7.69 13.59 24.83
N ILE A 154 7.24 13.50 23.58
CA ILE A 154 8.02 13.05 22.42
C ILE A 154 7.63 13.83 21.17
N LYS A 155 8.59 14.01 20.27
CA LYS A 155 8.42 14.61 18.94
C LYS A 155 8.91 13.64 17.87
N VAL A 156 8.42 13.83 16.65
CA VAL A 156 8.93 13.10 15.49
C VAL A 156 10.43 13.40 15.33
N GLY A 157 11.23 12.36 15.22
CA GLY A 157 12.69 12.40 15.16
C GLY A 157 13.38 12.13 16.50
N ASP A 158 12.65 12.15 17.62
CA ASP A 158 13.25 11.88 18.93
C ASP A 158 13.75 10.44 19.03
N ARG A 159 14.88 10.27 19.71
CA ARG A 159 15.40 8.97 20.11
C ARG A 159 14.89 8.64 21.51
N ILE A 160 14.24 7.49 21.62
CA ILE A 160 13.69 6.99 22.88
C ILE A 160 14.25 5.60 23.19
N GLU A 161 14.21 5.22 24.46
CA GLU A 161 14.53 3.86 24.88
C GLU A 161 13.30 3.24 25.55
N VAL A 162 12.79 2.14 25.00
CA VAL A 162 11.77 1.32 25.66
C VAL A 162 12.48 0.51 26.73
N ILE A 163 12.15 0.80 28.00
CA ILE A 163 12.72 0.11 29.17
C ILE A 163 11.95 -1.19 29.44
N GLU A 164 10.62 -1.10 29.39
CA GLU A 164 9.66 -2.15 29.72
C GLU A 164 8.37 -1.93 28.92
N ASN A 165 7.76 -3.01 28.42
CA ASN A 165 6.51 -2.95 27.67
C ASN A 165 5.63 -4.16 28.03
N ASN A 166 4.81 -3.99 29.07
CA ASN A 166 3.88 -4.99 29.60
C ASN A 166 2.44 -4.46 29.46
N ASP A 167 1.74 -4.25 30.58
CA ASP A 167 0.43 -3.58 30.64
C ASP A 167 0.52 -2.09 30.33
N THR A 168 1.67 -1.48 30.63
CA THR A 168 2.05 -0.11 30.28
C THR A 168 3.42 -0.13 29.59
N ILE A 169 3.73 0.98 28.91
CA ILE A 169 4.98 1.17 28.16
C ILE A 169 5.81 2.20 28.92
N LYS A 170 6.94 1.77 29.49
CA LYS A 170 7.90 2.67 30.11
C LYS A 170 8.98 3.03 29.11
N ILE A 171 9.06 4.31 28.80
CA ILE A 171 10.05 4.86 27.88
C ILE A 171 10.94 5.87 28.58
N LYS A 172 12.20 5.94 28.16
CA LYS A 172 13.13 6.99 28.52
C LYS A 172 13.32 7.93 27.34
N VAL A 173 13.21 9.23 27.60
CA VAL A 173 13.43 10.31 26.63
C VAL A 173 14.42 11.28 27.28
N GLY A 174 15.64 11.34 26.75
CA GLY A 174 16.72 12.07 27.42
C GLY A 174 17.02 11.49 28.81
N GLU A 175 16.80 12.28 29.87
CA GLU A 175 16.99 11.86 31.26
C GLU A 175 15.68 11.47 31.96
N GLU A 176 14.53 11.75 31.35
CA GLU A 176 13.21 11.55 31.94
C GLU A 176 12.63 10.19 31.57
N ILE A 177 11.84 9.62 32.49
CA ILE A 177 11.12 8.36 32.29
C ILE A 177 9.62 8.65 32.31
N PHE A 178 8.92 8.10 31.34
CA PHE A 178 7.49 8.24 31.19
C PHE A 178 6.82 6.89 31.07
N GLU A 179 5.60 6.81 31.56
CA GLU A 179 4.76 5.63 31.49
C GLU A 179 3.51 5.92 30.66
N LEU A 180 3.29 5.11 29.63
CA LEU A 180 2.22 5.29 28.64
C LEU A 180 1.29 4.10 28.64
N SER A 181 0.01 4.35 28.39
CA SER A 181 -0.94 3.26 28.14
C SER A 181 -0.67 2.60 26.78
N LYS A 182 -1.06 1.33 26.64
CA LYS A 182 -0.98 0.61 25.35
C LYS A 182 -1.79 1.31 24.26
N ASP A 183 -2.96 1.85 24.60
CA ASP A 183 -3.80 2.59 23.65
C ASP A 183 -3.10 3.85 23.12
N PHE A 184 -2.37 4.55 23.98
CA PHE A 184 -1.57 5.70 23.56
C PHE A 184 -0.39 5.26 22.69
N GLY A 185 0.29 4.17 23.07
CA GLY A 185 1.39 3.59 22.31
C GLY A 185 1.01 3.13 20.90
N LYS A 186 -0.24 2.69 20.67
CA LYS A 186 -0.74 2.34 19.32
C LYS A 186 -0.72 3.51 18.35
N LYS A 187 -0.76 4.75 18.86
CA LYS A 187 -0.81 5.99 18.07
C LYS A 187 0.59 6.54 17.76
N ILE A 188 1.63 5.90 18.26
CA ILE A 188 3.02 6.29 18.09
C ILE A 188 3.70 5.23 17.24
N ILE A 189 4.25 5.61 16.08
CA ILE A 189 5.02 4.71 15.22
C ILE A 189 6.50 4.95 15.45
N VAL A 190 7.24 3.87 15.66
CA VAL A 190 8.67 3.90 15.92
C VAL A 190 9.44 2.95 15.01
N ARG A 191 10.72 3.21 14.83
CA ARG A 191 11.67 2.33 14.15
C ARG A 191 12.83 2.03 15.07
N LYS A 192 13.33 0.79 15.06
CA LYS A 192 14.53 0.43 15.83
C LYS A 192 15.72 1.28 15.37
N ALA A 193 16.48 1.79 16.33
CA ALA A 193 17.58 2.75 16.13
C ALA A 193 18.93 2.07 15.90
#